data_AF-A0A913WYH8-F1
#
_entry.id   AF-A0A913WYH8-F1
#
_cell.length_a   1.000
_cell.length_b   1.000
_cell.length_c   1.000
_cell.angle_alpha   90.00
_cell.angle_beta   90.00
_cell.angle_gamma   90.00
#
_symmetry.space_group_name_H-M   'P 1'
#
loop_
_entity.id
_entity.type
_entity.pdbx_description
1 polymer ?
#
loop_
_entity_poly.entity_id
_entity_poly.type
_entity_poly.pdbx_seq_one_letter_code
_entity_poly.pdbx_strand_id
1 'polypeptide(L)'
;MSEFRIHHHVSELLSLLGVSAGDGPEVYTEMLTRNMTPYVTTQVSAHTSKSKIAESSQTPREFLKKYDELKSKNVRELDPLVYLLSKVVDDRQMMSFFERNSKTRSRARLNALKGGKASVQAVQDAIPPAGTMTPQELSELRSQLATASNVTIAGITPEEKLKLLREKQSKRAGNIPGAPSWVVE
;
A
#
# COMPACT_ATOMS: atom_id res chain seq x y z
N MET A 1 -14.32 -14.31 23.79
CA MET A 1 -13.20 -14.73 22.91
C MET A 1 -12.36 -15.75 23.66
N SER A 2 -11.79 -16.78 23.01
CA SER A 2 -10.85 -17.68 23.71
C SER A 2 -9.45 -17.06 23.73
N GLU A 3 -8.70 -17.36 24.78
CA GLU A 3 -7.31 -16.91 24.98
C GLU A 3 -6.41 -17.22 23.77
N PHE A 4 -6.56 -18.41 23.18
CA PHE A 4 -5.84 -18.82 21.97
C PHE A 4 -6.07 -17.89 20.77
N ARG A 5 -7.27 -17.33 20.62
CA ARG A 5 -7.55 -16.37 19.55
C ARG A 5 -6.90 -15.02 19.82
N ILE A 6 -6.84 -14.60 21.08
CA ILE A 6 -6.19 -13.35 21.48
C ILE A 6 -4.68 -13.48 21.22
N HIS A 7 -4.07 -14.58 21.66
CA HIS A 7 -2.66 -14.88 21.43
C HIS A 7 -2.30 -14.89 19.94
N HIS A 8 -3.10 -15.58 19.12
CA HIS A 8 -2.89 -15.60 17.67
C HIS A 8 -2.92 -14.20 17.04
N HIS A 9 -3.91 -13.38 17.37
CA HIS A 9 -3.97 -12.01 16.82
C HIS A 9 -2.82 -11.12 17.33
N VAL A 10 -2.40 -11.28 18.59
CA VAL A 10 -1.24 -10.57 19.14
C VAL A 10 0.03 -10.97 18.40
N SER A 11 0.22 -12.27 18.14
CA SER A 11 1.35 -12.80 17.39
C SER A 11 1.37 -12.29 15.95
N GLU A 12 0.23 -12.32 15.25
CA GLU A 12 0.12 -11.74 13.91
C GLU A 12 0.41 -10.24 13.90
N LEU A 13 -0.09 -9.49 14.88
CA LEU A 13 0.15 -8.06 14.98
C LEU A 13 1.63 -7.74 15.19
N LEU A 14 2.30 -8.45 16.10
CA LEU A 14 3.75 -8.28 16.32
C LEU A 14 4.55 -8.61 15.06
N SER A 15 4.18 -9.67 14.35
CA SER A 15 4.78 -10.06 13.08
C SER A 15 4.62 -8.96 12.01
N LEU A 16 3.41 -8.43 11.83
CA LEU A 16 3.12 -7.35 10.88
C LEU A 16 3.84 -6.04 11.23
N LEU A 17 4.03 -5.78 12.52
CA LEU A 17 4.78 -4.62 13.00
C LEU A 17 6.30 -4.80 12.90
N GLY A 18 6.79 -6.00 12.60
CA GLY A 18 8.21 -6.32 12.52
C GLY A 18 8.92 -6.27 13.87
N VAL A 19 8.18 -6.46 14.96
CA VAL A 19 8.74 -6.45 16.32
C VAL A 19 9.36 -7.83 16.58
N SER A 20 10.67 -7.92 16.34
CA SER A 20 11.47 -9.12 16.63
C SER A 20 12.24 -9.02 17.96
N ALA A 21 12.28 -7.83 18.57
CA ALA A 21 12.96 -7.58 19.83
C ALA A 21 11.99 -6.96 20.84
N GLY A 22 11.64 -7.71 21.89
CA GLY A 22 10.71 -7.30 22.94
C GLY A 22 10.13 -8.51 23.69
N ASP A 23 9.26 -8.24 24.66
CA ASP A 23 8.50 -9.27 25.37
C ASP A 23 7.64 -10.10 24.39
N GLY A 24 7.52 -11.40 24.66
CA GLY A 24 6.77 -12.33 23.82
C GLY A 24 5.28 -12.00 23.75
N PRO A 25 4.56 -12.54 22.74
CA PRO A 25 3.11 -12.35 22.59
C PRO A 25 2.31 -12.76 23.84
N GLU A 26 2.86 -13.63 24.68
CA GLU A 26 2.28 -14.10 25.93
C GLU A 26 2.00 -12.95 26.92
N VAL A 27 2.96 -12.03 27.09
CA VAL A 27 2.85 -10.92 28.04
C VAL A 27 1.70 -9.99 27.65
N TYR A 28 1.60 -9.66 26.36
CA TYR A 28 0.52 -8.85 25.83
C TYR A 28 -0.82 -9.59 25.86
N THR A 29 -0.83 -10.90 25.63
CA THR A 29 -2.03 -11.73 25.73
C THR A 29 -2.58 -11.73 27.16
N GLU A 30 -1.73 -11.91 28.16
CA GLU A 30 -2.13 -11.85 29.56
C GLU A 30 -2.66 -10.45 29.90
N MET A 31 -1.94 -9.40 29.51
CA MET A 31 -2.36 -8.02 29.75
C MET A 31 -3.72 -7.70 29.13
N LEU A 32 -3.95 -8.11 27.88
CA LEU A 32 -5.23 -7.89 27.19
C LEU A 32 -6.36 -8.71 27.81
N THR A 33 -6.09 -9.96 28.20
CA THR A 33 -7.08 -10.83 28.84
C THR A 33 -7.48 -10.29 30.21
N ARG A 34 -6.52 -9.75 30.98
CA ARG A 34 -6.76 -9.15 32.30
C ARG A 34 -7.53 -7.82 32.24
N ASN A 35 -7.40 -7.09 31.14
CA ASN A 35 -8.09 -5.82 30.89
C ASN A 35 -9.31 -5.96 29.97
N MET A 36 -9.67 -7.18 29.56
CA MET A 36 -10.93 -7.41 28.85
C MET A 36 -12.08 -7.08 29.79
N THR A 37 -12.82 -6.02 29.48
CA THR A 37 -14.06 -5.72 30.21
C THR A 37 -15.10 -6.78 29.86
N PRO A 38 -15.59 -7.58 30.84
CA PRO A 38 -16.40 -8.76 30.56
C PRO A 38 -17.80 -8.42 30.02
N TYR A 39 -18.28 -7.19 30.22
CA TYR A 39 -19.59 -6.76 29.77
C TYR A 39 -19.57 -5.27 29.44
N VAL A 40 -19.40 -4.92 28.16
CA VAL A 40 -19.72 -3.58 27.67
C VAL A 40 -21.24 -3.53 27.46
N THR A 41 -22.02 -3.40 28.54
CA THR A 41 -23.48 -3.16 28.45
C THR A 41 -23.79 -1.72 28.06
N THR A 42 -22.85 -0.81 28.26
CA THR A 42 -22.94 0.59 27.84
C THR A 42 -22.31 0.75 26.47
N GLN A 43 -23.12 0.94 25.43
CA GLN A 43 -22.59 1.38 24.14
C GLN A 43 -21.70 2.59 24.36
N VAL A 44 -20.42 2.46 23.98
CA VAL A 44 -19.46 3.54 24.13
C VAL A 44 -19.97 4.70 23.29
N SER A 45 -20.21 5.85 23.93
CA SER A 45 -20.80 7.00 23.24
C SER A 45 -19.83 7.52 22.18
N ALA A 46 -20.03 7.08 20.93
CA ALA A 46 -19.26 7.55 19.80
C ALA A 46 -19.41 9.06 19.58
N HIS A 47 -20.46 9.67 20.14
CA HIS A 47 -20.71 11.10 20.01
C HIS A 47 -19.56 11.95 20.57
N THR A 48 -19.13 11.68 21.81
CA THR A 48 -18.05 12.46 22.45
C THR A 48 -16.72 12.22 21.76
N SER A 49 -16.41 10.97 21.42
CA SER A 49 -15.20 10.61 20.67
C SER A 49 -15.16 11.23 19.28
N LYS A 50 -16.29 11.25 18.56
CA LYS A 50 -16.43 11.88 17.25
C LYS A 50 -16.17 13.38 17.33
N SER A 51 -16.82 14.09 18.26
CA SER A 51 -16.61 15.54 18.42
C SER A 51 -15.15 15.85 18.76
N LYS A 52 -14.57 15.08 19.68
CA LYS A 52 -13.18 15.26 20.10
C LYS A 52 -12.18 15.07 18.95
N ILE A 53 -12.35 14.02 18.14
CA ILE A 53 -11.49 13.81 16.96
C ILE A 53 -11.70 14.95 15.96
N ALA A 54 -12.94 15.36 15.70
CA ALA A 54 -13.23 16.46 14.80
C ALA A 54 -12.57 17.78 15.24
N GLU A 55 -12.59 18.10 16.53
CA GLU A 55 -11.94 19.31 17.09
C GLU A 55 -10.41 19.28 16.98
N SER A 56 -9.81 18.09 17.14
CA SER A 56 -8.35 17.92 17.05
C SER A 56 -7.81 17.74 15.62
N SER A 57 -8.69 17.54 14.64
CA SER A 57 -8.30 17.21 13.27
C SER A 57 -8.10 18.47 12.42
N GLN A 58 -7.12 18.41 11.51
CA GLN A 58 -6.92 19.46 10.50
C GLN A 58 -8.05 19.51 9.46
N THR A 59 -8.78 18.40 9.28
CA THR A 59 -9.91 18.29 8.33
C THR A 59 -11.20 17.77 8.99
N PRO A 60 -11.83 18.54 9.90
CA PRO A 60 -12.99 18.09 10.68
C PRO A 60 -14.18 17.67 9.80
N ARG A 61 -14.44 18.44 8.72
CA ARG A 61 -15.57 18.22 7.81
C ARG A 61 -15.44 16.90 7.04
N GLU A 62 -14.23 16.55 6.62
CA GLU A 62 -13.98 15.31 5.88
C GLU A 62 -14.12 14.10 6.79
N PHE A 63 -13.61 14.19 8.03
CA PHE A 63 -13.79 13.16 9.04
C PHE A 63 -15.27 12.90 9.33
N LEU A 64 -16.06 13.95 9.60
CA LEU A 64 -17.49 13.80 9.87
C LEU A 64 -18.24 13.20 8.68
N LYS A 65 -17.98 13.70 7.47
CA LYS A 65 -18.56 13.13 6.24
C LYS A 65 -18.24 11.63 6.11
N LYS A 66 -17.00 11.23 6.41
CA LYS A 66 -16.59 9.83 6.32
C LYS A 66 -17.24 8.96 7.40
N TYR A 67 -17.37 9.49 8.60
CA TYR A 67 -18.08 8.81 9.68
C TYR A 67 -19.54 8.55 9.30
N ASP A 68 -20.25 9.56 8.78
CA ASP A 68 -21.65 9.43 8.36
C ASP A 68 -21.80 8.45 7.19
N GLU A 69 -20.88 8.46 6.22
CA GLU A 69 -20.81 7.48 5.13
C GLU A 69 -20.68 6.04 5.68
N LEU A 70 -19.78 5.81 6.63
CA LEU A 70 -19.60 4.48 7.23
C LEU A 70 -20.79 4.08 8.11
N LYS A 71 -21.43 5.05 8.78
CA LYS A 71 -22.62 4.81 9.60
C LYS A 71 -23.80 4.38 8.73
N SER A 72 -24.03 5.07 7.60
CA SER A 72 -25.08 4.71 6.63
C SER A 72 -24.88 3.34 5.98
N LYS A 73 -23.62 2.87 5.89
CA LYS A 73 -23.28 1.52 5.42
C LYS A 73 -23.40 0.43 6.49
N ASN A 74 -23.88 0.76 7.70
CA ASN A 74 -24.05 -0.17 8.82
C ASN A 74 -22.76 -0.94 9.20
N VAL A 75 -21.61 -0.25 9.23
CA VAL A 75 -20.34 -0.86 9.66
C VAL A 75 -20.43 -1.23 11.15
N ARG A 76 -20.32 -2.54 11.43
CA ARG A 76 -20.65 -3.17 12.72
C ARG A 76 -19.80 -2.71 13.92
N GLU A 77 -18.63 -2.12 13.67
CA GLU A 77 -17.63 -1.75 14.71
C GLU A 77 -17.16 -0.29 14.59
N LEU A 78 -17.92 0.57 13.91
CA LEU A 78 -17.52 1.96 13.70
C LEU A 78 -17.39 2.73 15.01
N ASP A 79 -18.35 2.57 15.92
CA ASP A 79 -18.39 3.32 17.17
C ASP A 79 -17.25 2.92 18.13
N PRO A 80 -16.97 1.62 18.35
CA PRO A 80 -15.77 1.19 19.07
C PRO A 80 -14.45 1.66 18.43
N LEU A 81 -14.36 1.63 17.10
CA LEU A 81 -13.18 2.12 16.39
C LEU A 81 -12.95 3.61 16.64
N VAL A 82 -14.00 4.43 16.54
CA VAL A 82 -13.91 5.88 16.76
C VAL A 82 -13.59 6.19 18.22
N TYR A 83 -14.11 5.40 19.16
CA TYR A 83 -13.72 5.50 20.56
C TYR A 83 -12.23 5.18 20.77
N LEU A 84 -11.73 4.10 20.18
CA LEU A 84 -10.32 3.73 20.23
C LEU A 84 -9.45 4.84 19.66
N LEU A 85 -9.79 5.36 18.48
CA LEU A 85 -9.06 6.47 17.86
C LEU A 85 -9.03 7.70 18.76
N SER A 86 -10.12 8.00 19.47
CA SER A 86 -10.14 9.11 20.42
C SER A 86 -9.17 8.87 21.60
N LYS A 87 -9.00 7.64 22.06
CA LYS A 87 -8.00 7.30 23.08
C LYS A 87 -6.58 7.36 22.54
N VAL A 88 -6.39 6.97 21.27
CA VAL A 88 -5.10 7.11 20.58
C VAL A 88 -4.67 8.58 20.48
N VAL A 89 -5.58 9.46 20.12
CA VAL A 89 -5.32 10.90 20.00
C VAL A 89 -4.95 11.53 21.37
N ASP A 90 -5.50 11.01 22.46
CA ASP A 90 -5.17 11.46 23.82
C ASP A 90 -3.75 11.11 24.26
N ASP A 91 -3.19 10.01 23.73
CA ASP A 91 -1.85 9.56 24.07
C ASP A 91 -0.80 10.30 23.24
N ARG A 92 -0.19 11.33 23.85
CA ARG A 92 0.89 12.12 23.23
C ARG A 92 2.11 11.30 22.86
N GLN A 93 2.46 10.27 23.66
CA GLN A 93 3.61 9.43 23.36
C GLN A 93 3.34 8.64 22.09
N MET A 94 2.16 8.05 21.98
CA MET A 94 1.76 7.28 20.81
C MET A 94 1.64 8.15 19.55
N MET A 95 1.09 9.37 19.66
CA MET A 95 1.06 10.33 18.56
C MET A 95 2.46 10.72 18.08
N SER A 96 3.39 10.98 19.00
CA SER A 96 4.78 11.27 18.64
C SER A 96 5.47 10.08 17.95
N PHE A 97 5.14 8.86 18.36
CA PHE A 97 5.62 7.64 17.74
C PHE A 97 5.09 7.51 16.31
N PHE A 98 3.80 7.75 16.07
CA PHE A 98 3.23 7.72 14.72
C PHE A 98 3.86 8.75 13.79
N GLU A 99 4.10 9.97 14.28
CA GLU A 99 4.77 11.01 13.50
C GLU A 99 6.22 10.61 13.14
N ARG A 100 6.96 10.04 14.09
CA ARG A 100 8.33 9.54 13.85
C ARG A 100 8.34 8.35 12.90
N ASN A 101 7.40 7.42 13.05
CA ASN A 101 7.27 6.24 12.22
C ASN A 101 6.91 6.64 10.78
N SER A 102 5.95 7.55 10.58
CA SER A 102 5.57 8.04 9.25
C SER A 102 6.75 8.73 8.56
N LYS A 103 7.50 9.59 9.26
CA LYS A 103 8.71 10.24 8.74
C LYS A 103 9.78 9.21 8.37
N THR A 104 10.00 8.19 9.21
CA THR A 104 10.97 7.11 8.96
C THR A 104 10.56 6.27 7.74
N ARG A 105 9.29 5.87 7.64
CA ARG A 105 8.78 5.09 6.51
C ARG A 105 8.80 5.89 5.21
N SER A 106 8.44 7.17 5.24
CA SER A 106 8.56 8.06 4.10
C SER A 106 10.01 8.23 3.67
N ARG A 107 10.95 8.40 4.61
CA ARG A 107 12.39 8.42 4.32
C ARG A 107 12.89 7.10 3.74
N ALA A 108 12.47 5.96 4.27
CA ALA A 108 12.83 4.64 3.74
C ALA A 108 12.31 4.45 2.31
N ARG A 109 11.08 4.87 2.01
CA ARG A 109 10.52 4.88 0.64
C ARG A 109 11.31 5.79 -0.29
N LEU A 110 11.65 7.00 0.15
CA LEU A 110 12.46 7.94 -0.63
C LEU A 110 13.88 7.42 -0.86
N ASN A 111 14.48 6.74 0.13
CA ASN A 111 15.80 6.13 0.00
C ASN A 111 15.78 4.89 -0.90
N ALA A 112 14.70 4.10 -0.89
CA ALA A 112 14.51 3.01 -1.85
C ALA A 112 14.43 3.54 -3.29
N LEU A 113 13.82 4.71 -3.50
CA LEU A 113 13.85 5.40 -4.81
C LEU A 113 15.26 5.90 -5.19
N LYS A 114 16.11 6.26 -4.22
CA LYS A 114 17.49 6.72 -4.46
C LYS A 114 18.51 5.57 -4.61
N GLY A 115 18.20 4.39 -4.07
CA GLY A 115 19.06 3.20 -4.10
C GLY A 115 18.95 2.35 -5.37
N GLY A 116 17.91 2.57 -6.18
CA GLY A 116 17.90 2.13 -7.57
C GLY A 116 18.79 3.05 -8.39
N LYS A 117 19.65 2.51 -9.25
CA LYS A 117 20.52 3.27 -10.18
C LYS A 117 19.75 4.05 -11.27
N ALA A 118 18.48 4.40 -11.01
CA ALA A 118 17.71 5.31 -11.83
C ALA A 118 17.39 6.53 -10.95
N SER A 119 18.21 7.56 -11.07
CA SER A 119 17.87 8.88 -10.54
C SER A 119 16.49 9.27 -11.07
N VAL A 120 15.62 9.83 -10.22
CA VAL A 120 14.35 10.43 -10.68
C VAL A 120 14.62 11.48 -11.78
N GLN A 121 15.80 12.12 -11.74
CA GLN A 121 16.27 13.01 -12.80
C GLN A 121 16.60 12.25 -14.09
N ALA A 122 17.19 11.05 -14.01
CA ALA A 122 17.45 10.22 -15.18
C ALA A 122 16.16 9.61 -15.78
N VAL A 123 15.10 9.42 -14.98
CA VAL A 123 13.78 9.03 -15.50
C VAL A 123 13.08 10.24 -16.14
N GLN A 124 13.20 11.43 -15.56
CA GLN A 124 12.63 12.66 -16.14
C GLN A 124 13.36 13.10 -17.41
N ASP A 125 14.69 12.95 -17.46
CA ASP A 125 15.53 13.27 -18.64
C ASP A 125 15.51 12.14 -19.69
N ALA A 126 15.06 10.94 -19.34
CA ALA A 126 14.81 9.83 -20.28
C ALA A 126 13.36 9.79 -20.81
N ILE A 127 12.48 10.68 -20.35
CA ILE A 127 11.18 10.88 -20.96
C ILE A 127 11.36 11.97 -22.02
N PRO A 128 11.45 11.64 -23.31
CA PRO A 128 11.50 12.65 -24.36
C PRO A 128 10.26 13.55 -24.25
N PRO A 129 10.38 14.87 -24.46
CA PRO A 129 9.22 15.76 -24.50
C PRO A 129 8.22 15.19 -25.51
N ALA A 130 6.96 15.06 -25.08
CA ALA A 130 5.91 14.54 -25.93
C ALA A 130 5.73 15.48 -27.14
N GLY A 131 6.27 15.09 -28.29
CA GLY A 131 6.16 15.84 -29.54
C GLY A 131 7.26 15.49 -30.54
N THR A 132 6.87 14.75 -31.58
CA THR A 132 7.56 14.52 -32.87
C THR A 132 8.96 13.87 -32.81
N MET A 133 9.03 12.56 -32.57
CA MET A 133 10.16 11.75 -33.03
C MET A 133 10.10 11.62 -34.56
N THR A 134 11.23 11.85 -35.23
CA THR A 134 11.32 11.63 -36.68
C THR A 134 11.37 10.12 -36.99
N PRO A 135 10.91 9.68 -38.18
CA PRO A 135 10.93 8.25 -38.54
C PRO A 135 12.34 7.64 -38.54
N GLN A 136 13.37 8.46 -38.76
CA GLN A 136 14.76 8.04 -38.73
C GLN A 136 15.25 7.75 -37.31
N GLU A 137 14.96 8.64 -36.35
CA GLU A 137 15.28 8.44 -34.93
C GLU A 137 14.55 7.21 -34.36
N LEU A 138 13.34 6.94 -34.83
CA LEU A 138 12.56 5.76 -34.46
C LEU A 138 13.22 4.47 -34.99
N SER A 139 13.76 4.48 -36.20
CA SER A 139 14.48 3.34 -36.77
C SER A 139 15.79 3.04 -36.03
N GLU A 140 16.48 4.10 -35.58
CA GLU A 140 17.74 4.01 -34.87
C GLU A 140 17.53 3.48 -33.44
N LEU A 141 16.49 3.96 -32.76
CA LEU A 141 16.06 3.41 -31.46
C LEU A 141 15.64 1.95 -31.56
N ARG A 142 14.90 1.55 -32.61
CA ARG A 142 14.56 0.15 -32.86
C ARG A 142 15.81 -0.72 -33.02
N SER A 143 16.81 -0.23 -33.74
CA SER A 143 18.10 -0.92 -33.93
C SER A 143 18.88 -1.06 -32.62
N GLN A 144 18.96 0.01 -31.83
CA GLN A 144 19.64 -0.01 -30.53
C GLN A 144 18.94 -0.94 -29.53
N LEU A 145 17.60 -0.94 -29.50
CA LEU A 145 16.82 -1.83 -28.64
C LEU A 145 16.94 -3.30 -29.08
N ALA A 146 16.99 -3.57 -30.39
CA ALA A 146 17.24 -4.91 -30.91
C ALA A 146 18.63 -5.43 -30.52
N THR A 147 19.63 -4.55 -30.56
CA THR A 147 21.01 -4.86 -30.14
C THR A 147 21.10 -5.11 -28.63
N ALA A 148 20.41 -4.31 -27.81
CA ALA A 148 20.36 -4.47 -26.36
C ALA A 148 19.54 -5.71 -25.90
N SER A 149 18.56 -6.15 -26.70
CA SER A 149 17.68 -7.29 -26.42
C SER A 149 18.24 -8.64 -26.88
N ASN A 150 19.55 -8.74 -27.15
CA ASN A 150 20.19 -9.96 -27.63
C ASN A 150 20.34 -11.02 -26.51
N VAL A 151 19.21 -11.46 -25.96
CA VAL A 151 19.04 -12.79 -25.40
C VAL A 151 18.89 -13.74 -26.59
N THR A 152 20.01 -14.38 -26.91
CA THR A 152 20.24 -15.56 -27.74
C THR A 152 19.00 -16.26 -28.29
N ILE A 153 18.54 -15.87 -29.48
CA ILE A 153 18.07 -16.80 -30.52
C ILE A 153 18.45 -16.19 -31.88
N ALA A 154 19.54 -16.67 -32.47
CA ALA A 154 20.00 -16.22 -33.78
C ALA A 154 19.07 -16.76 -34.89
N GLY A 155 18.77 -15.91 -35.89
CA GLY A 155 18.23 -16.35 -37.18
C GLY A 155 16.74 -16.16 -37.42
N ILE A 156 15.99 -15.48 -36.54
CA ILE A 156 14.55 -15.26 -36.73
C ILE A 156 14.29 -13.78 -37.05
N THR A 157 13.44 -13.52 -38.06
CA THR A 157 13.05 -12.15 -38.40
C THR A 157 12.22 -11.52 -37.27
N PRO A 158 12.22 -10.17 -37.13
CA PRO A 158 11.52 -9.50 -36.05
C PRO A 158 10.01 -9.79 -36.01
N GLU A 159 9.38 -9.96 -37.17
CA GLU A 159 7.96 -10.31 -37.26
C GLU A 159 7.67 -11.73 -36.75
N GLU A 160 8.53 -12.68 -37.07
CA GLU A 160 8.43 -14.06 -36.60
C GLU A 160 8.66 -14.16 -35.08
N LYS A 161 9.58 -13.35 -34.52
CA LYS A 161 9.78 -13.26 -33.08
C LYS A 161 8.54 -12.72 -32.36
N LEU A 162 7.88 -11.69 -32.93
CA LEU A 162 6.63 -11.15 -32.38
C LEU A 162 5.49 -12.18 -32.45
N LYS A 163 5.39 -12.92 -33.56
CA LYS A 163 4.40 -13.99 -33.72
C LYS A 163 4.63 -15.10 -32.70
N LEU A 164 5.88 -15.51 -32.47
CA LEU A 164 6.23 -16.53 -31.48
C LEU A 164 5.95 -16.06 -30.04
N LEU A 165 6.25 -14.81 -29.70
CA LEU A 165 5.95 -14.25 -28.38
C LEU A 165 4.44 -14.14 -28.14
N ARG A 166 3.68 -13.74 -29.16
CA ARG A 166 2.21 -13.71 -29.13
C ARG A 166 1.62 -15.12 -28.95
N GLU A 167 2.16 -16.11 -29.65
CA GLU A 167 1.72 -17.52 -29.53
C GLU A 167 2.11 -18.14 -28.17
N LYS A 168 3.26 -17.74 -27.62
CA LYS A 168 3.71 -18.22 -26.30
C LYS A 168 2.92 -17.58 -25.16
N GLN A 169 2.48 -16.33 -25.35
CA GLN A 169 1.55 -15.66 -24.43
C GLN A 169 0.15 -16.29 -24.50
N SER A 170 -0.36 -16.61 -25.68
CA SER A 170 -1.68 -17.24 -25.82
C SER A 170 -1.74 -18.66 -25.22
N LYS A 171 -0.66 -19.45 -25.32
CA LYS A 171 -0.57 -20.76 -24.65
C LYS A 171 -0.47 -20.69 -23.11
N ARG A 172 -0.17 -19.52 -22.53
CA ARG A 172 -0.12 -19.29 -21.07
C ARG A 172 -1.28 -18.43 -20.54
N ALA A 173 -2.14 -17.92 -21.42
CA ALA A 173 -3.17 -16.94 -21.09
C ALA A 173 -4.43 -17.60 -20.53
N GLY A 174 -4.34 -18.06 -19.27
CA GLY A 174 -5.54 -18.28 -18.48
C GLY A 174 -6.15 -16.98 -17.94
N ASN A 175 -5.40 -15.87 -17.82
CA ASN A 175 -5.93 -14.68 -17.13
C ASN A 175 -5.13 -13.36 -17.29
N ILE A 176 -4.56 -13.06 -18.46
CA ILE A 176 -3.87 -11.77 -18.69
C ILE A 176 -4.67 -10.93 -19.69
N PRO A 177 -5.05 -9.68 -19.35
CA PRO A 177 -5.76 -8.80 -20.28
C PRO A 177 -4.90 -8.54 -21.52
N GLY A 178 -5.54 -8.57 -22.69
CA GLY A 178 -4.88 -8.32 -23.98
C GLY A 178 -4.25 -6.94 -24.05
N ALA A 179 -3.30 -6.77 -24.98
CA ALA A 179 -2.70 -5.48 -25.23
C ALA A 179 -3.79 -4.43 -25.57
N PRO A 180 -3.70 -3.21 -25.04
CA PRO A 180 -4.71 -2.18 -25.29
C PRO A 180 -4.79 -1.80 -26.77
N SER A 181 -5.96 -1.32 -27.20
CA SER A 181 -6.27 -1.00 -28.61
C SER A 181 -5.32 0.00 -29.27
N TRP A 182 -4.71 0.92 -28.51
CA TRP A 182 -3.76 1.91 -29.03
C TRP A 182 -2.40 1.33 -29.45
N VAL A 183 -2.14 0.05 -29.17
CA VAL A 183 -0.89 -0.64 -29.56
C VAL A 183 -0.94 -1.13 -31.02
N VAL A 184 -2.10 -1.12 -31.68
CA VAL A 184 -2.30 -1.72 -33.01
C VAL A 184 -2.62 -0.68 -34.11
N GLU A 185 -2.31 0.60 -33.88
CA GLU A 185 -2.24 1.60 -34.96
C GLU A 185 -0.81 1.73 -35.52
#